data_AF-A0A914QQJ5-F1
#
_entry.id   AF-A0A914QQJ5-F1
#
_cell.length_a   1.000
_cell.length_b   1.000
_cell.length_c   1.000
_cell.angle_alpha   90.00
_cell.angle_beta   90.00
_cell.angle_gamma   90.00
#
_symmetry.space_group_name_H-M   'P 1'
#
loop_
_entity.id
_entity.type
_entity.pdbx_description
1 polymer ?
#
loop_
_entity_poly.entity_id
_entity_poly.type
_entity_poly.pdbx_seq_one_letter_code
_entity_poly.pdbx_strand_id
1 'polypeptide(L)'
;MKKGVVLGLKRIKPTEIEFCVMCLHLMFLHPGIQNITDETVEIGNFWRQQAFQELHEHYTRELFLTNYAGRLGEFMSLMSMIEKNSIQKRENYRIAEVFSLIKLSPLLMTFYRDS
;
A
#
# COMPACT_ATOMS: atom_id res chain seq x y z
N MET A 1 -8.99 18.43 10.98
CA MET A 1 -8.00 17.57 11.66
C MET A 1 -7.33 16.68 10.61
N LYS A 2 -6.04 16.88 10.29
CA LYS A 2 -5.34 16.10 9.26
C LYS A 2 -5.30 14.61 9.66
N LYS A 3 -6.13 13.79 9.04
CA LYS A 3 -6.13 12.32 9.21
C LYS A 3 -4.90 11.77 8.47
N GLY A 4 -3.76 11.70 9.15
CA GLY A 4 -2.53 11.14 8.59
C GLY A 4 -2.53 9.61 8.62
N VAL A 5 -1.75 8.98 7.72
CA VAL A 5 -1.52 7.53 7.66
C VAL A 5 -1.18 6.94 9.04
N VAL A 6 -0.29 7.59 9.79
CA VAL A 6 0.11 7.14 11.13
C VAL A 6 -1.07 7.09 12.11
N LEU A 7 -1.97 8.08 12.06
CA LEU A 7 -3.15 8.08 12.91
C LEU A 7 -4.14 6.99 12.50
N GLY A 8 -4.26 6.74 11.18
CA GLY A 8 -5.06 5.63 10.65
C GLY A 8 -4.56 4.27 11.15
N LEU A 9 -3.25 4.02 11.07
CA LEU A 9 -2.61 2.81 11.61
C LEU A 9 -2.83 2.66 13.12
N LYS A 10 -2.66 3.75 13.89
CA LYS A 10 -2.92 3.75 15.34
C LYS A 10 -4.38 3.46 15.71
N ARG A 11 -5.33 3.83 14.85
CA ARG A 11 -6.76 3.58 15.07
C ARG A 11 -7.13 2.13 14.76
N ILE A 12 -6.71 1.64 13.59
CA ILE A 12 -7.07 0.29 13.11
C ILE A 12 -6.35 -0.78 13.93
N LYS A 13 -5.12 -0.47 14.39
CA LYS A 13 -4.22 -1.40 15.12
C LYS A 13 -4.18 -2.76 14.41
N PRO A 14 -3.58 -2.81 13.20
CA PRO A 14 -3.59 -4.04 12.43
C PRO A 14 -2.89 -5.16 13.19
N THR A 15 -3.39 -6.38 13.08
CA THR A 15 -2.69 -7.60 13.43
C THR A 15 -1.47 -7.77 12.52
N GLU A 16 -0.56 -8.67 12.89
CA GLU A 16 0.61 -8.98 12.06
C GLU A 16 0.17 -9.50 10.68
N ILE A 17 -0.85 -10.35 10.63
CA ILE A 17 -1.40 -10.89 9.37
C ILE A 17 -1.99 -9.76 8.51
N GLU A 18 -2.80 -8.88 9.10
CA GLU A 18 -3.34 -7.72 8.38
C GLU A 18 -2.22 -6.86 7.81
N PHE A 19 -1.19 -6.57 8.61
CA PHE A 19 -0.05 -5.77 8.17
C PHE A 19 0.70 -6.44 7.01
N CYS A 20 0.92 -7.75 7.05
CA CYS A 20 1.50 -8.50 5.95
C CYS A 20 0.66 -8.38 4.67
N VAL A 21 -0.66 -8.50 4.79
CA VAL A 21 -1.59 -8.34 3.65
C VAL A 21 -1.56 -6.90 3.11
N MET A 22 -1.45 -5.88 3.98
CA MET A 22 -1.26 -4.48 3.54
C MET A 22 -0.01 -4.34 2.68
N CYS A 23 1.12 -4.88 3.13
CA CYS A 23 2.39 -4.83 2.42
C CYS A 23 2.31 -5.55 1.07
N LEU A 24 1.76 -6.76 1.02
CA LEU A 24 1.54 -7.53 -0.21
C LEU A 24 0.63 -6.79 -1.18
N HIS A 25 -0.47 -6.22 -0.69
CA HIS A 25 -1.40 -5.45 -1.51
C HIS A 25 -0.72 -4.24 -2.17
N LEU A 26 0.09 -3.48 -1.42
CA LEU A 26 0.82 -2.32 -1.94
C LEU A 26 1.95 -2.72 -2.89
N MET A 27 2.64 -3.82 -2.62
CA MET A 27 3.75 -4.32 -3.43
C MET A 27 3.30 -4.72 -4.83
N PHE A 28 2.15 -5.40 -4.93
CA PHE A 28 1.55 -5.82 -6.18
C PHE A 28 0.50 -4.84 -6.69
N LEU A 29 0.46 -3.61 -6.16
CA LEU A 29 -0.35 -2.54 -6.75
C LEU A 29 0.42 -1.97 -7.94
N HIS A 30 -0.25 -1.78 -9.07
CA HIS A 30 0.40 -1.35 -10.31
C HIS A 30 0.07 0.09 -10.77
N PRO A 31 -0.25 1.09 -9.90
CA PRO A 31 -0.57 2.42 -10.39
C PRO A 31 0.71 3.08 -10.93
N GLY A 32 0.73 3.37 -12.23
CA GLY A 32 1.75 4.20 -12.86
C GLY A 32 3.07 3.52 -13.20
N ILE A 33 3.20 2.20 -13.03
CA ILE A 33 4.40 1.46 -13.47
C ILE A 33 4.39 1.35 -15.00
N GLN A 34 5.39 1.94 -15.65
CA GLN A 34 5.57 1.84 -17.10
C GLN A 34 6.21 0.49 -17.48
N ASN A 35 5.88 -0.03 -18.67
CA ASN A 35 6.48 -1.24 -19.25
C ASN A 35 6.28 -2.54 -18.46
N ILE A 36 5.24 -2.64 -17.63
CA ILE A 36 4.84 -3.90 -17.00
C ILE A 36 4.13 -4.80 -18.02
N THR A 37 4.49 -6.09 -18.07
CA THR A 37 3.81 -7.06 -18.95
C THR A 37 2.46 -7.46 -18.38
N ASP A 38 1.50 -7.82 -19.24
CA ASP A 38 0.19 -8.32 -18.82
C ASP A 38 0.33 -9.55 -17.89
N GLU A 39 1.25 -10.45 -18.22
CA GLU A 39 1.58 -11.62 -17.39
C GLU A 39 2.00 -11.21 -15.96
N THR A 40 2.82 -10.16 -15.83
CA THR A 40 3.25 -9.67 -14.51
C THR A 40 2.07 -9.10 -13.72
N VAL A 41 1.15 -8.39 -14.40
CA VAL A 41 -0.08 -7.87 -13.79
C VAL A 41 -0.99 -9.01 -13.32
N GLU A 42 -1.13 -10.07 -14.12
CA GLU A 42 -1.89 -11.26 -13.75
C GLU A 42 -1.30 -11.95 -12.52
N ILE A 43 0.02 -12.14 -12.47
CA ILE A 43 0.72 -12.68 -11.30
C ILE A 43 0.48 -11.81 -10.07
N GLY A 44 0.57 -10.48 -10.21
CA GLY A 44 0.28 -9.55 -9.13
C GLY A 44 -1.16 -9.65 -8.63
N ASN A 45 -2.13 -9.71 -9.54
CA ASN A 45 -3.54 -9.90 -9.20
C ASN A 45 -3.79 -11.22 -8.46
N PHE A 46 -3.15 -12.31 -8.91
CA PHE A 46 -3.21 -13.61 -8.26
C PHE A 46 -2.72 -13.53 -6.81
N TRP A 47 -1.53 -12.97 -6.56
CA TRP A 47 -0.99 -12.87 -5.21
C TRP A 47 -1.82 -11.96 -4.29
N ARG A 48 -2.39 -10.86 -4.81
CA ARG A 48 -3.32 -10.05 -4.03
C ARG A 48 -4.58 -10.84 -3.66
N GLN A 49 -5.12 -11.63 -4.58
CA GLN A 49 -6.28 -12.47 -4.29
C GLN A 49 -5.97 -13.51 -3.21
N GLN A 50 -4.82 -14.19 -3.28
CA GLN A 50 -4.38 -15.12 -2.23
C GLN A 50 -4.23 -14.41 -0.88
N ALA A 51 -3.64 -13.21 -0.85
CA ALA A 51 -3.49 -12.45 0.39
C ALA A 51 -4.84 -12.08 1.03
N PHE A 52 -5.85 -11.72 0.23
CA PHE A 52 -7.19 -11.46 0.76
C PHE A 52 -7.95 -12.73 1.17
N GLN A 53 -7.66 -13.88 0.55
CA GLN A 53 -8.17 -15.16 1.00
C GLN A 53 -7.59 -15.52 2.39
N GLU A 54 -6.28 -15.39 2.58
CA GLU A 54 -5.65 -15.58 3.89
C GLU A 54 -6.21 -14.61 4.93
N LEU A 55 -6.46 -13.35 4.55
CA LEU A 55 -7.09 -12.37 5.43
C LEU A 55 -8.51 -12.79 5.83
N HIS A 56 -9.28 -13.34 4.90
CA HIS A 56 -10.60 -13.88 5.17
C HIS A 56 -10.55 -15.06 6.16
N GLU A 57 -9.60 -15.98 5.97
CA GLU A 57 -9.41 -17.12 6.87
C GLU A 57 -8.98 -16.67 8.26
N HIS A 58 -8.06 -15.72 8.36
CA HIS A 58 -7.67 -15.11 9.64
C HIS A 58 -8.87 -14.50 10.36
N TYR A 59 -9.71 -13.73 9.66
CA TYR A 59 -10.90 -13.13 10.26
C TYR A 59 -11.93 -14.16 10.74
N THR A 60 -12.18 -15.20 9.94
CA THR A 60 -13.28 -16.14 10.21
C THR A 60 -12.88 -17.30 11.12
N ARG A 61 -11.66 -17.81 10.99
CA ARG A 61 -11.18 -19.01 11.70
C ARG A 61 -10.36 -18.71 12.94
N GLU A 62 -9.58 -17.63 12.94
CA GLU A 62 -8.71 -17.30 14.08
C GLU A 62 -9.35 -16.26 15.00
N LEU A 63 -9.91 -15.19 14.41
CA LEU A 63 -10.56 -14.11 15.17
C LEU A 63 -12.06 -14.32 15.38
N PHE A 64 -12.66 -15.33 14.72
CA PHE A 64 -14.08 -15.68 14.80
C PHE A 64 -15.02 -14.47 14.55
N LEU A 65 -14.64 -13.57 13.65
CA LEU A 65 -15.41 -12.37 13.30
C LEU A 65 -16.51 -12.72 12.31
N THR A 66 -17.76 -12.66 12.75
CA THR A 66 -18.94 -12.92 11.92
C THR A 66 -19.32 -11.76 10.99
N ASN A 67 -18.87 -10.54 11.29
CA ASN A 67 -19.07 -9.36 10.45
C ASN A 67 -17.80 -8.48 10.40
N TYR A 68 -16.78 -8.95 9.69
CA TYR A 68 -15.53 -8.21 9.51
C TYR A 68 -15.60 -7.14 8.40
N ALA A 69 -16.74 -6.97 7.72
CA ALA A 69 -16.88 -6.05 6.58
C ALA A 69 -16.55 -4.59 6.95
N GLY A 70 -16.95 -4.14 8.14
CA GLY A 70 -16.61 -2.80 8.63
C GLY A 70 -15.10 -2.62 8.82
N ARG A 71 -14.42 -3.64 9.37
CA ARG A 71 -12.97 -3.64 9.56
C ARG A 71 -12.23 -3.65 8.22
N LEU A 72 -12.68 -4.48 7.27
CA LEU A 72 -12.16 -4.50 5.91
C LEU A 72 -12.37 -3.15 5.20
N GLY A 73 -13.51 -2.49 5.41
CA GLY A 73 -13.76 -1.14 4.89
C GLY A 73 -12.78 -0.09 5.42
N GLU A 74 -12.51 -0.09 6.73
CA GLU A 74 -11.49 0.78 7.32
C GLU A 74 -10.09 0.47 6.79
N PHE A 75 -9.76 -0.81 6.67
CA PHE A 75 -8.51 -1.30 6.11
C PHE A 75 -8.29 -0.77 4.69
N MET A 76 -9.25 -0.99 3.79
CA MET A 76 -9.16 -0.54 2.39
C MET A 76 -9.10 0.99 2.28
N SER A 77 -9.82 1.71 3.15
CA SER A 77 -9.74 3.17 3.21
C SER A 77 -8.33 3.66 3.58
N LEU A 78 -7.68 3.00 4.54
CA LEU A 78 -6.30 3.30 4.91
C LEU A 78 -5.33 2.98 3.76
N MET A 79 -5.50 1.84 3.08
CA MET A 79 -4.68 1.46 1.93
C MET A 79 -4.71 2.51 0.82
N SER A 80 -5.90 2.97 0.43
CA SER A 80 -6.05 4.02 -0.58
C SER A 80 -5.41 5.34 -0.15
N MET A 81 -5.46 5.68 1.15
CA MET A 81 -4.80 6.88 1.66
C MET A 81 -3.27 6.76 1.61
N ILE A 82 -2.72 5.58 1.87
CA ILE A 82 -1.27 5.30 1.77
C ILE A 82 -0.81 5.45 0.31
N GLU A 83 -1.53 4.83 -0.62
CA GLU A 83 -1.25 4.89 -2.05
C GLU A 83 -1.20 6.33 -2.56
N LYS A 84 -2.26 7.11 -2.31
CA LYS A 84 -2.34 8.53 -2.73
C LYS A 84 -1.20 9.37 -2.15
N ASN A 85 -0.86 9.13 -0.88
CA ASN A 85 0.24 9.83 -0.22
C ASN A 85 1.60 9.44 -0.82
N SER A 86 1.79 8.18 -1.21
CA SER A 86 3.00 7.71 -1.90
C SER A 86 3.19 8.42 -3.25
N ILE A 87 2.12 8.48 -4.06
CA ILE A 87 2.12 9.18 -5.36
C ILE A 87 2.44 10.66 -5.17
N GLN A 88 1.75 11.34 -4.24
CA GLN A 88 1.99 12.77 -3.98
C GLN A 88 3.42 13.05 -3.51
N LYS A 89 3.98 12.18 -2.66
CA LYS A 89 5.37 12.32 -2.19
C LYS A 89 6.34 12.17 -3.35
N ARG A 90 6.12 11.21 -4.26
CA ARG A 90 6.95 11.03 -5.46
C ARG A 90 7.00 12.31 -6.30
N GLU A 91 5.85 12.92 -6.57
CA GLU A 91 5.78 14.19 -7.30
C GLU A 91 6.48 15.34 -6.57
N ASN A 92 6.29 15.45 -5.25
CA ASN A 92 6.97 16.47 -4.45
C ASN A 92 8.50 16.30 -4.49
N TYR A 93 9.00 15.06 -4.50
CA TYR A 93 10.44 14.79 -4.63
C TYR A 93 10.97 15.19 -6.00
N ARG A 94 10.24 14.89 -7.08
CA ARG A 94 10.61 15.31 -8.45
C ARG A 94 10.71 16.83 -8.55
N ILE A 95 9.73 17.56 -7.99
CA ILE A 95 9.76 19.02 -7.94
C ILE A 95 11.00 19.51 -7.17
N ALA A 96 11.25 18.93 -5.99
CA ALA A 96 12.38 19.35 -5.16
C ALA A 96 13.75 19.05 -5.82
N GLU A 97 13.86 18.00 -6.63
CA GLU A 97 15.03 17.70 -7.47
C GLU A 97 15.22 18.76 -8.56
N VAL A 98 14.18 19.11 -9.32
CA VAL A 98 14.23 20.13 -10.38
C VAL A 98 14.74 21.48 -9.85
N PHE A 99 14.29 21.87 -8.66
CA PHE A 99 14.73 23.10 -8.00
C PHE A 99 15.98 22.94 -7.12
N SER A 100 16.61 21.76 -7.12
CA SER A 100 17.81 21.45 -6.31
C SER A 100 17.65 21.76 -4.81
N LEU A 101 16.44 21.61 -4.27
CA LEU A 101 16.13 21.93 -2.86
C LEU A 101 16.63 20.85 -1.89
N ILE A 102 16.83 19.64 -2.39
CA ILE A 102 17.25 18.47 -1.60
C ILE A 102 18.31 17.67 -2.34
N LYS A 103 19.26 17.10 -1.59
CA LYS A 103 20.18 16.07 -2.08
C LYS A 103 19.71 14.72 -1.57
N LEU A 104 19.08 13.94 -2.43
CA LEU A 104 18.78 12.54 -2.15
C LEU A 104 20.05 11.70 -2.32
N SER A 105 20.20 10.66 -1.50
CA SER A 105 21.27 9.69 -1.70
C SER A 105 21.09 8.96 -3.04
N PRO A 106 22.17 8.45 -3.66
CA PRO A 106 22.07 7.71 -4.92
C PRO A 106 21.05 6.57 -4.88
N LEU A 107 20.95 5.87 -3.74
CA LEU A 107 19.99 4.79 -3.52
C LEU A 107 18.53 5.28 -3.52
N LEU A 108 18.25 6.44 -2.93
CA LEU A 108 16.88 6.98 -2.93
C LEU A 108 16.51 7.54 -4.30
N MET A 109 17.48 8.09 -5.04
CA MET A 109 17.26 8.57 -6.40
C MET A 109 16.77 7.47 -7.34
N THR A 110 17.34 6.25 -7.27
CA THR A 110 16.88 5.14 -8.11
C THR A 110 15.41 4.78 -7.86
N PHE A 111 14.96 4.82 -6.60
CA PHE A 111 13.56 4.53 -6.26
C PHE A 111 12.55 5.60 -6.70
N TYR A 112 12.98 6.86 -6.84
CA TYR A 112 12.09 7.97 -7.23
C TYR A 112 12.17 8.36 -8.71
N ARG A 113 13.23 7.92 -9.42
CA ARG A 113 13.48 8.24 -10.83
C ARG A 113 12.85 7.24 -11.79
N ASP A 114 12.88 5.93 -11.48
CA ASP A 114 12.53 4.85 -12.42
C ASP A 114 11.16 4.20 -12.15
N SER A 115 10.18 4.94 -11.64
CA SER A 115 8.84 4.42 -11.28
C SER A 115 7.67 5.31 -11.64
#